data_AF-A0A6A8V8Q6-F1
#
_entry.id   AF-A0A6A8V8Q6-F1
#
_cell.length_a   1.000
_cell.length_b   1.000
_cell.length_c   1.000
_cell.angle_alpha   90.00
_cell.angle_beta   90.00
_cell.angle_gamma   90.00
#
_symmetry.space_group_name_H-M   'P 1'
#
loop_
_entity.id
_entity.type
_entity.pdbx_description
1 polymer ?
#
loop_
_entity_poly.entity_id
_entity_poly.type
_entity_poly.pdbx_seq_one_letter_code
_entity_poly.pdbx_strand_id
1 'polypeptide(L)'
;MLTVSDVSLRFSDRKLFDDVNINFTEGNTYGLIGANGAGKSTFLKILAGDIEPTTGHISLGPDERLSVLRQNHFDYEDERVIDVVIMGNEKLYNIMKEKDAIYMKEDFSDEDGVRAAELEGEFAELGGWEAESEASQLLQNLNISEDLHYQTMSELTNGDKVKVLLAKALFGKPDVLLLDEPTNGLDIQSITWLEDFLIDFENTVIVVSHDRHFLNKVCTHMADLDFGKIKLYVGNYDFWKESSELAAKLQADRNAKAEEKIKQLQEFVARFSANASKSKQATSRKKMLDKIELEEIVPSSRKYPFINFKAEREIGNDLLTVENLSVKIDGETILDNISFILRPGDKTALIGQNDIQTTALIRALMDDIEYEGTVKWGVTTSRSYLPKDNSRDFAGGESILDWLRQFASKEEDDNTFLRGFLGRMLFSGDEVNKSVNVLSGGEKVRVMLSKLMLLKSNVLVLDDPTNHLDLESISSLNDGLKNFKESIIFASHDHEFIQTLANHIIVLSKNGVIDRIDETYDEFLENEEVQAKVKELWSQS
;
A
#
# COMPACT_ATOMS: atom_id res chain seq x y z
N MET A 1 19.62 7.80 17.70
CA MET A 1 19.38 6.34 17.72
C MET A 1 18.17 6.04 18.60
N LEU A 2 17.07 5.63 17.98
CA LEU A 2 15.85 5.24 18.69
C LEU A 2 15.94 3.76 19.10
N THR A 3 15.87 3.50 20.40
CA THR A 3 15.98 2.13 20.95
C THR A 3 14.69 1.74 21.68
N VAL A 4 14.14 0.61 21.28
CA VAL A 4 12.94 -0.02 21.86
C VAL A 4 13.40 -1.25 22.62
N SER A 5 13.22 -1.28 23.95
CA SER A 5 13.69 -2.36 24.82
C SER A 5 12.56 -2.98 25.63
N ASP A 6 12.40 -4.30 25.49
CA ASP A 6 11.43 -5.14 26.20
C ASP A 6 9.98 -4.62 26.17
N VAL A 7 9.61 -3.97 25.06
CA VAL A 7 8.29 -3.35 24.93
C VAL A 7 7.23 -4.42 24.74
N SER A 8 6.28 -4.45 25.67
CA SER A 8 5.05 -5.23 25.54
C SER A 8 3.84 -4.33 25.74
N LEU A 9 2.78 -4.58 24.96
CA LEU A 9 1.51 -3.90 25.13
C LEU A 9 0.36 -4.87 24.92
N ARG A 10 -0.58 -4.82 25.86
CA ARG A 10 -1.77 -5.66 25.90
C ARG A 10 -3.01 -4.78 25.91
N PHE A 11 -3.90 -4.99 24.94
CA PHE A 11 -5.24 -4.39 24.95
C PHE A 11 -6.25 -5.44 25.39
N SER A 12 -6.86 -5.21 26.55
CA SER A 12 -7.81 -6.14 27.16
C SER A 12 -7.22 -7.56 27.25
N ASP A 13 -7.77 -8.52 26.49
CA ASP A 13 -7.32 -9.92 26.48
C ASP A 13 -6.37 -10.28 25.33
N ARG A 14 -6.07 -9.33 24.43
CA ARG A 14 -5.17 -9.56 23.28
C ARG A 14 -3.82 -8.89 23.51
N LYS A 15 -2.76 -9.70 23.50
CA LYS A 15 -1.37 -9.21 23.47
C LYS A 15 -1.08 -8.72 22.04
N LEU A 16 -0.79 -7.43 21.88
CA LEU A 16 -0.41 -6.87 20.58
C LEU A 16 1.10 -6.97 20.37
N PHE A 17 1.88 -6.71 21.42
CA PHE A 17 3.35 -6.77 21.39
C PHE A 17 3.89 -7.58 22.56
N ASP A 18 4.95 -8.33 22.32
CA ASP A 18 5.60 -9.23 23.26
C ASP A 18 7.12 -9.14 23.18
N ASP A 19 7.74 -8.56 24.21
CA ASP A 19 9.18 -8.45 24.40
C ASP A 19 9.91 -7.91 23.14
N VAL A 20 9.37 -6.85 22.57
CA VAL A 20 9.90 -6.22 21.36
C VAL A 20 11.20 -5.48 21.69
N ASN A 21 12.27 -5.89 21.01
CA ASN A 21 13.60 -5.34 21.15
C ASN A 21 14.15 -4.95 19.77
N ILE A 22 14.29 -3.65 19.52
CA ILE A 22 14.68 -3.11 18.21
C ILE A 22 15.53 -1.86 18.39
N ASN A 23 16.58 -1.75 17.58
CA ASN A 23 17.38 -0.54 17.46
C ASN A 23 17.22 0.04 16.05
N PHE A 24 16.78 1.29 15.96
CA PHE A 24 16.75 2.05 14.72
C PHE A 24 17.98 2.95 14.65
N THR A 25 18.79 2.74 13.61
CA THR A 25 20.06 3.43 13.38
C THR A 25 19.86 4.61 12.43
N GLU A 26 20.62 5.67 12.67
CA GLU A 26 20.68 6.87 11.83
C GLU A 26 21.05 6.53 10.37
N GLY A 27 20.59 7.34 9.42
CA GLY A 27 20.80 7.12 7.98
C GLY A 27 20.03 5.95 7.37
N ASN A 28 19.06 5.37 8.10
CA ASN A 28 18.26 4.26 7.59
C ASN A 28 16.78 4.62 7.58
N THR A 29 16.12 4.26 6.47
CA THR A 29 14.67 4.27 6.35
C THR A 29 14.10 2.88 6.55
N TYR A 30 13.18 2.75 7.50
CA TYR A 30 12.55 1.50 7.92
C TYR A 30 11.08 1.47 7.50
N GLY A 31 10.71 0.50 6.67
CA GLY A 31 9.32 0.20 6.34
C GLY A 31 8.70 -0.74 7.36
N LEU A 32 7.73 -0.26 8.15
CA LEU A 32 6.99 -1.09 9.09
C LEU A 32 5.80 -1.77 8.39
N ILE A 33 5.89 -3.09 8.27
CA ILE A 33 4.91 -3.93 7.59
C ILE A 33 4.34 -4.97 8.56
N GLY A 34 3.14 -5.46 8.27
CA GLY A 34 2.47 -6.45 9.10
C GLY A 34 1.01 -6.63 8.68
N ALA A 35 0.42 -7.76 9.09
CA ALA A 35 -0.96 -8.08 8.79
C ALA A 35 -1.94 -6.99 9.26
N ASN A 36 -3.13 -6.96 8.68
CA ASN A 36 -4.19 -6.05 9.12
C ASN A 36 -4.57 -6.32 10.58
N GLY A 37 -4.56 -5.26 11.39
CA GLY A 37 -4.78 -5.35 12.83
C GLY A 37 -3.62 -5.95 13.64
N ALA A 38 -2.42 -6.08 13.05
CA ALA A 38 -1.21 -6.48 13.78
C ALA A 38 -0.75 -5.42 14.80
N GLY A 39 -1.13 -4.16 14.61
CA GLY A 39 -0.82 -3.06 15.52
C GLY A 39 0.16 -2.01 14.97
N LYS A 40 0.41 -1.91 13.66
CA LYS A 40 1.36 -0.96 13.05
C LYS A 40 1.20 0.49 13.56
N SER A 41 0.02 1.10 13.37
CA SER A 41 -0.25 2.46 13.87
C SER A 41 -0.18 2.56 15.40
N THR A 42 -0.54 1.48 16.11
CA THR A 42 -0.35 1.42 17.57
C THR A 42 1.13 1.46 17.95
N PHE A 43 1.98 0.77 17.20
CA PHE A 43 3.43 0.80 17.41
C PHE A 43 3.98 2.21 17.18
N LEU A 44 3.56 2.89 16.11
CA LEU A 44 3.94 4.28 15.86
C LEU A 44 3.51 5.22 17.01
N LYS A 45 2.30 5.04 17.55
CA LYS A 45 1.83 5.79 18.72
C LYS A 45 2.65 5.52 19.99
N ILE A 46 3.13 4.28 20.16
CA ILE A 46 4.04 3.95 21.26
C ILE A 46 5.37 4.68 21.05
N LEU A 47 5.95 4.63 19.84
CA LEU A 47 7.18 5.35 19.50
C LEU A 47 7.06 6.87 19.67
N ALA A 48 5.89 7.43 19.33
CA ALA A 48 5.58 8.84 19.49
C ALA A 48 5.38 9.27 20.96
N GLY A 49 5.22 8.33 21.90
CA GLY A 49 4.90 8.60 23.29
C GLY A 49 3.41 8.87 23.56
N ASP A 50 2.53 8.72 22.58
CA ASP A 50 1.08 8.89 22.73
C ASP A 50 0.43 7.75 23.54
N ILE A 51 1.05 6.56 23.54
CA ILE A 51 0.60 5.38 24.29
C ILE A 51 1.76 4.82 25.11
N GLU A 52 1.59 4.74 26.43
CA GLU A 52 2.55 4.07 27.30
C GLU A 52 2.49 2.55 27.13
N PRO A 53 3.64 1.87 26.96
CA PRO A 53 3.68 0.42 26.92
C PRO A 53 3.41 -0.18 28.31
N THR A 54 2.94 -1.42 28.36
CA THR A 54 2.70 -2.14 29.63
C THR A 54 4.00 -2.50 30.34
N THR A 55 5.02 -2.87 29.56
CA THR A 55 6.38 -3.13 30.03
C THR A 55 7.38 -2.60 29.02
N GLY A 56 8.64 -2.47 29.44
CA GLY A 56 9.72 -1.95 28.59
C GLY A 56 9.74 -0.43 28.56
N HIS A 57 10.64 0.11 27.76
CA HIS A 57 10.77 1.54 27.56
C HIS A 57 11.30 1.84 26.16
N ILE A 58 11.01 3.05 25.71
CA ILE A 58 11.58 3.63 24.50
C ILE A 58 12.58 4.68 24.95
N SER A 59 13.75 4.69 24.33
CA SER A 59 14.77 5.68 24.57
C SER A 59 15.13 6.36 23.25
N LEU A 60 15.19 7.68 23.32
CA LEU A 60 15.64 8.58 22.27
C LEU A 60 16.89 9.30 22.81
N GLY A 61 17.81 9.72 21.93
CA GLY A 61 18.97 10.50 22.36
C GLY A 61 18.56 11.77 23.12
N PRO A 62 19.37 12.28 24.08
CA PRO A 62 18.99 13.40 24.94
C PRO A 62 18.68 14.71 24.19
N ASP A 63 19.25 14.89 23.00
CA ASP A 63 19.07 16.07 22.15
C ASP A 63 18.39 15.71 20.80
N GLU A 64 17.87 14.49 20.65
CA GLU A 64 17.22 14.05 19.42
C GLU A 64 15.73 14.44 19.41
N ARG A 65 15.27 14.98 18.29
CA ARG A 65 13.89 15.37 18.05
C ARG A 65 13.15 14.33 17.21
N LEU A 66 12.01 13.88 17.73
CA LEU A 66 11.08 13.01 17.01
C LEU A 66 9.92 13.82 16.44
N SER A 67 9.61 13.61 15.17
CA SER A 67 8.47 14.21 14.48
C SER A 67 7.52 13.15 13.94
N VAL A 68 6.23 13.45 13.93
CA VAL A 68 5.18 12.50 13.55
C VAL A 68 4.20 13.14 12.60
N LEU A 69 3.93 12.48 11.47
CA LEU A 69 2.78 12.79 10.63
C LEU A 69 1.52 12.23 11.27
N ARG A 70 0.69 13.09 11.86
CA ARG A 70 -0.61 12.71 12.44
C ARG A 70 -1.68 12.69 11.37
N GLN A 71 -2.55 11.69 11.40
CA GLN A 71 -3.67 11.55 10.45
C GLN A 71 -4.85 12.51 10.71
N ASN A 72 -4.85 13.26 11.82
CA ASN A 72 -5.97 14.15 12.12
C ASN A 72 -5.79 15.52 11.43
N HIS A 73 -6.45 15.70 10.30
CA HIS A 73 -6.38 16.90 9.46
C HIS A 73 -7.10 18.13 10.05
N PHE A 74 -7.79 17.98 11.17
CA PHE A 74 -8.65 19.01 11.77
C PHE A 74 -8.05 19.70 13.01
N ASP A 75 -6.83 19.33 13.42
CA ASP A 75 -6.24 19.84 14.67
C ASP A 75 -5.86 21.35 14.60
N TYR A 76 -5.87 21.98 13.42
CA TYR A 76 -5.32 23.32 13.18
C TYR A 76 -6.22 24.25 12.33
N GLU A 77 -7.55 24.04 12.29
CA GLU A 77 -8.45 24.72 11.34
C GLU A 77 -8.40 26.27 11.38
N ASP A 78 -8.11 26.84 12.56
CA ASP A 78 -8.07 28.28 12.80
C ASP A 78 -6.67 28.92 12.59
N GLU A 79 -5.66 28.11 12.33
CA GLU A 79 -4.27 28.56 12.19
C GLU A 79 -3.90 28.81 10.72
N ARG A 80 -2.95 29.72 10.48
CA ARG A 80 -2.43 29.98 9.12
C ARG A 80 -1.55 28.83 8.66
N VAL A 81 -1.60 28.52 7.36
CA VAL A 81 -0.85 27.41 6.76
C VAL A 81 0.65 27.47 7.07
N ILE A 82 1.28 28.64 6.88
CA ILE A 82 2.72 28.81 7.15
C ILE A 82 3.07 28.61 8.64
N ASP A 83 2.21 29.07 9.55
CA ASP A 83 2.42 28.93 10.99
C ASP A 83 2.34 27.46 11.40
N VAL A 84 1.41 26.70 10.83
CA VAL A 84 1.26 25.26 11.08
C VAL A 84 2.52 24.48 10.68
N VAL A 85 3.20 24.86 9.60
CA VAL A 85 4.47 24.24 9.21
C VAL A 85 5.56 24.55 10.24
N ILE A 86 5.67 25.81 10.66
CA ILE A 86 6.68 26.25 11.65
C ILE A 86 6.43 25.59 13.02
N MET A 87 5.17 25.31 13.39
CA MET A 87 4.80 24.50 14.57
C MET A 87 5.35 23.06 14.53
N GLY A 88 5.93 22.61 13.40
CA GLY A 88 6.72 21.39 13.34
C GLY A 88 7.90 21.40 14.31
N ASN A 89 8.46 22.59 14.57
CA ASN A 89 9.42 22.84 15.62
C ASN A 89 8.76 23.66 16.74
N GLU A 90 8.11 22.98 17.68
CA GLU A 90 7.39 23.63 18.79
C GLU A 90 8.30 24.56 19.61
N LYS A 91 9.58 24.20 19.80
CA LYS A 91 10.54 25.05 20.51
C LYS A 91 10.71 26.39 19.77
N LEU A 92 10.97 26.33 18.46
CA LEU A 92 11.14 27.52 17.64
C LEU A 92 9.85 28.38 17.59
N TYR A 93 8.71 27.73 17.41
CA TYR A 93 7.42 28.42 17.34
C TYR A 93 7.05 29.12 18.66
N ASN A 94 7.31 28.47 19.80
CA ASN A 94 7.09 29.08 21.12
C ASN A 94 8.02 30.26 21.37
N ILE A 95 9.30 30.16 20.98
CA ILE A 95 10.25 31.27 21.03
C ILE A 95 9.75 32.45 20.17
N MET A 96 9.27 32.18 18.96
CA MET A 96 8.71 33.19 18.07
C MET A 96 7.51 33.92 18.72
N LYS A 97 6.54 33.17 19.26
CA LYS A 97 5.37 33.74 19.94
C LYS A 97 5.76 34.54 21.20
N GLU A 98 6.68 34.02 22.01
CA GLU A 98 7.13 34.71 23.24
C GLU A 98 7.85 36.01 22.89
N LYS A 99 8.69 35.99 21.85
CA LYS A 99 9.41 37.16 21.34
C LYS A 99 8.46 38.25 20.86
N ASP A 100 7.48 37.90 20.01
CA ASP A 100 6.49 38.84 19.51
C ASP A 100 5.67 39.44 20.66
N ALA A 101 5.26 38.62 21.63
CA ALA A 101 4.54 39.07 22.80
C ALA A 101 5.35 40.05 23.67
N ILE A 102 6.66 39.81 23.86
CA ILE A 102 7.54 40.71 24.60
C ILE A 102 7.69 42.06 23.88
N TYR A 103 7.89 42.06 22.57
CA TYR A 103 8.01 43.29 21.79
C TYR A 103 6.70 44.09 21.69
N MET A 104 5.54 43.43 21.85
CA MET A 104 4.22 44.09 21.86
C MET A 104 3.81 44.66 23.22
N LYS A 105 4.56 44.44 24.31
CA LYS A 105 4.23 45.00 25.63
C LYS A 105 4.35 46.53 25.61
N GLU A 106 3.28 47.22 26.03
CA GLU A 106 3.30 48.69 26.18
C GLU A 106 4.21 49.15 27.33
N ASP A 107 4.43 48.30 28.34
CA ASP A 107 5.23 48.54 29.56
C ASP A 107 6.56 47.76 29.57
N PHE A 108 7.27 47.77 28.44
CA PHE A 108 8.56 47.09 28.26
C PHE A 108 9.60 47.45 29.34
N SER A 109 10.07 46.45 30.10
CA SER A 109 11.03 46.61 31.20
C SER A 109 12.45 46.17 30.82
N ASP A 110 13.45 46.50 31.66
CA ASP A 110 14.82 46.01 31.49
C ASP A 110 14.91 44.47 31.58
N GLU A 111 14.05 43.83 32.38
CA GLU A 111 13.97 42.36 32.49
C GLU A 111 13.43 41.72 31.20
N ASP A 112 12.44 42.35 30.57
CA ASP A 112 11.92 41.94 29.26
C ASP A 112 13.00 42.05 28.17
N GLY A 113 13.83 43.08 28.24
CA GLY A 113 14.98 43.26 27.34
C GLY A 113 16.04 42.16 27.48
N VAL A 114 16.33 41.70 28.69
CA VAL A 114 17.24 40.57 28.92
C VAL A 114 16.64 39.27 28.37
N ARG A 115 15.36 39.01 28.65
CA ARG A 115 14.66 37.82 28.15
C ARG A 115 14.56 37.80 26.62
N ALA A 116 14.27 38.94 25.99
CA ALA A 116 14.25 39.06 24.54
C ALA A 116 15.63 38.76 23.92
N ALA A 117 16.72 39.23 24.54
CA ALA A 117 18.07 38.95 24.06
C ALA A 117 18.45 37.46 24.16
N GLU A 118 18.05 36.76 25.23
CA GLU A 118 18.21 35.30 25.35
C GLU A 118 17.43 34.56 24.25
N LEU A 119 16.17 34.93 24.05
CA LEU A 119 15.31 34.34 23.03
C LEU A 119 15.82 34.60 21.61
N GLU A 120 16.38 35.78 21.31
CA GLU A 120 17.02 36.06 20.01
C GLU A 120 18.23 35.15 19.75
N GLY A 121 18.99 34.83 20.80
CA GLY A 121 20.09 33.85 20.71
C GLY A 121 19.58 32.47 20.33
N GLU A 122 18.60 31.94 21.08
CA GLU A 122 18.01 30.63 20.80
C GLU A 122 17.27 30.60 19.45
N PHE A 123 16.60 31.69 19.07
CA PHE A 123 15.92 31.82 17.79
C PHE A 123 16.91 31.76 16.62
N ALA A 124 18.07 32.42 16.74
CA ALA A 124 19.11 32.36 15.74
C ALA A 124 19.77 30.96 15.66
N GLU A 125 20.01 30.31 16.80
CA GLU A 125 20.56 28.94 16.84
C GLU A 125 19.64 27.91 16.18
N LEU A 126 18.32 28.10 16.28
CA LEU A 126 17.31 27.22 15.67
C LEU A 126 16.98 27.58 14.21
N GLY A 127 17.70 28.53 13.58
CA GLY A 127 17.44 28.94 12.20
C GLY A 127 16.14 29.72 12.02
N GLY A 128 15.70 30.45 13.06
CA GLY A 128 14.42 31.16 13.06
C GLY A 128 14.30 32.25 11.99
N TRP A 129 15.41 32.82 11.52
CA TRP A 129 15.40 33.86 10.47
C TRP A 129 15.08 33.29 9.10
N GLU A 130 15.47 32.04 8.85
CA GLU A 130 15.20 31.31 7.62
C GLU A 130 13.87 30.53 7.68
N ALA A 131 13.28 30.38 8.87
CA ALA A 131 12.12 29.51 9.13
C ALA A 131 10.93 29.73 8.19
N GLU A 132 10.51 30.98 7.96
CA GLU A 132 9.39 31.28 7.05
C GLU A 132 9.75 30.94 5.59
N SER A 133 10.98 31.21 5.17
CA SER A 133 11.46 30.88 3.82
C SER A 133 11.56 29.37 3.63
N GLU A 134 12.09 28.62 4.61
CA GLU A 134 12.16 27.16 4.57
C GLU A 134 10.77 26.53 4.56
N ALA A 135 9.85 27.03 5.39
CA ALA A 135 8.47 26.58 5.42
C ALA A 135 7.76 26.82 4.08
N SER A 136 7.95 28.00 3.48
CA SER A 136 7.40 28.33 2.16
C SER A 136 7.96 27.42 1.06
N GLN A 137 9.27 27.13 1.09
CA GLN A 137 9.90 26.22 0.13
C GLN A 137 9.36 24.79 0.24
N LEU A 138 9.20 24.26 1.46
CA LEU A 138 8.59 22.94 1.68
C LEU A 138 7.17 22.86 1.13
N LEU A 139 6.35 23.89 1.37
CA LEU A 139 4.98 23.97 0.86
C LEU A 139 4.95 24.01 -0.68
N GLN A 140 5.80 24.83 -1.30
CA GLN A 140 5.89 24.91 -2.77
C GLN A 140 6.32 23.59 -3.40
N ASN A 141 7.29 22.90 -2.78
CA ASN A 141 7.74 21.59 -3.25
C ASN A 141 6.64 20.52 -3.16
N LEU A 142 5.74 20.64 -2.18
CA LEU A 142 4.53 19.82 -2.06
C LEU A 142 3.36 20.35 -2.93
N ASN A 143 3.65 21.23 -3.88
CA ASN A 143 2.69 21.80 -4.82
C ASN A 143 1.57 22.63 -4.14
N ILE A 144 1.90 23.30 -3.03
CA ILE A 144 1.03 24.31 -2.40
C ILE A 144 1.48 25.70 -2.85
N SER A 145 0.59 26.37 -3.59
CA SER A 145 0.83 27.72 -4.13
C SER A 145 1.01 28.76 -3.02
N GLU A 146 1.84 29.77 -3.27
CA GLU A 146 2.18 30.84 -2.31
C GLU A 146 0.93 31.60 -1.81
N ASP A 147 -0.08 31.76 -2.67
CA ASP A 147 -1.36 32.40 -2.32
C ASP A 147 -2.09 31.69 -1.16
N LEU A 148 -1.84 30.38 -0.97
CA LEU A 148 -2.44 29.57 0.08
C LEU A 148 -1.67 29.62 1.40
N HIS A 149 -0.41 30.08 1.40
CA HIS A 149 0.47 30.03 2.59
C HIS A 149 -0.04 30.88 3.75
N TYR A 150 -0.78 31.94 3.43
CA TYR A 150 -1.33 32.89 4.40
C TYR A 150 -2.83 32.70 4.66
N GLN A 151 -3.46 31.73 4.00
CA GLN A 151 -4.84 31.33 4.29
C GLN A 151 -4.91 30.50 5.58
N THR A 152 -6.12 30.34 6.11
CA THR A 152 -6.36 29.45 7.24
C THR A 152 -6.50 28.00 6.76
N MET A 153 -6.09 27.04 7.59
CA MET A 153 -6.21 25.61 7.26
C MET A 153 -7.64 25.21 6.90
N SER A 154 -8.66 25.83 7.51
CA SER A 154 -10.08 25.61 7.20
C SER A 154 -10.48 25.87 5.75
N GLU A 155 -9.76 26.73 5.03
CA GLU A 155 -10.04 27.10 3.64
C GLU A 155 -9.44 26.10 2.62
N LEU A 156 -8.51 25.25 3.06
CA LEU A 156 -7.84 24.26 2.21
C LEU A 156 -8.68 23.02 1.92
N THR A 157 -8.41 22.40 0.78
CA THR A 157 -8.93 21.06 0.48
C THR A 157 -8.29 20.02 1.41
N ASN A 158 -8.94 18.86 1.57
CA ASN A 158 -8.39 17.80 2.43
C ASN A 158 -7.00 17.32 1.96
N GLY A 159 -6.76 17.24 0.65
CA GLY A 159 -5.43 16.87 0.12
C GLY A 159 -4.37 17.91 0.45
N ASP A 160 -4.71 19.20 0.36
CA ASP A 160 -3.79 20.27 0.75
C ASP A 160 -3.52 20.28 2.25
N LYS A 161 -4.53 20.01 3.09
CA LYS A 161 -4.34 19.84 4.54
C LYS A 161 -3.32 18.73 4.84
N VAL A 162 -3.38 17.60 4.13
CA VAL A 162 -2.39 16.50 4.27
C VAL A 162 -0.98 17.00 3.96
N LYS A 163 -0.82 17.72 2.83
CA LYS A 163 0.46 18.28 2.40
C LYS A 163 1.04 19.25 3.43
N VAL A 164 0.21 20.12 4.03
CA VAL A 164 0.65 21.04 5.08
C VAL A 164 1.11 20.27 6.33
N LEU A 165 0.38 19.22 6.74
CA LEU A 165 0.79 18.39 7.88
C LEU A 165 2.07 17.59 7.60
N LEU A 166 2.27 17.17 6.35
CA LEU A 166 3.52 16.56 5.90
C LEU A 166 4.66 17.59 5.98
N ALA A 167 4.49 18.79 5.45
CA ALA A 167 5.47 19.87 5.57
C ALA A 167 5.81 20.16 7.05
N LYS A 168 4.80 20.23 7.93
CA LYS A 168 4.98 20.35 9.38
C LYS A 168 5.84 19.23 9.97
N ALA A 169 5.60 17.99 9.56
CA ALA A 169 6.35 16.84 10.06
C ALA A 169 7.83 16.88 9.60
N LEU A 170 8.08 17.35 8.38
CA LEU A 170 9.43 17.46 7.81
C LEU A 170 10.21 18.69 8.30
N PHE A 171 9.50 19.72 8.78
CA PHE A 171 10.09 21.01 9.12
C PHE A 171 11.14 20.94 10.25
N GLY A 172 12.24 21.65 10.06
CA GLY A 172 13.36 21.77 11.01
C GLY A 172 14.27 20.53 11.10
N LYS A 173 14.19 19.59 10.13
CA LYS A 173 15.05 18.39 10.05
C LYS A 173 15.06 17.54 11.33
N PRO A 174 13.98 16.81 11.64
CA PRO A 174 13.92 15.96 12.83
C PRO A 174 14.93 14.80 12.75
N ASP A 175 15.44 14.33 13.89
CA ASP A 175 16.37 13.19 13.98
C ASP A 175 15.68 11.84 13.74
N VAL A 176 14.38 11.78 14.09
CA VAL A 176 13.51 10.64 13.83
C VAL A 176 12.19 11.13 13.23
N LEU A 177 11.84 10.59 12.07
CA LEU A 177 10.59 10.88 11.38
C LEU A 177 9.69 9.64 11.38
N LEU A 178 8.47 9.78 11.93
CA LEU A 178 7.43 8.75 11.89
C LEU A 178 6.35 9.14 10.89
N LEU A 179 6.12 8.30 9.88
CA LEU A 179 5.12 8.51 8.84
C LEU A 179 4.09 7.37 8.83
N ASP A 180 2.81 7.68 9.01
CA ASP A 180 1.71 6.70 8.93
C ASP A 180 0.84 6.96 7.69
N GLU A 181 1.02 6.13 6.66
CA GLU A 181 0.39 6.24 5.33
C GLU A 181 0.61 7.62 4.64
N PRO A 182 1.88 8.06 4.44
CA PRO A 182 2.17 9.41 3.97
C PRO A 182 1.78 9.66 2.51
N THR A 183 1.58 8.62 1.70
CA THR A 183 1.19 8.75 0.29
C THR A 183 -0.31 9.01 0.11
N ASN A 184 -1.12 8.79 1.15
CA ASN A 184 -2.56 8.91 1.05
C ASN A 184 -3.00 10.38 0.91
N GLY A 185 -3.76 10.70 -0.14
CA GLY A 185 -4.22 12.06 -0.41
C GLY A 185 -3.19 12.97 -1.08
N LEU A 186 -2.02 12.43 -1.47
CA LEU A 186 -1.03 13.13 -2.27
C LEU A 186 -1.24 12.88 -3.77
N ASP A 187 -0.92 13.88 -4.59
CA ASP A 187 -0.78 13.70 -6.03
C ASP A 187 0.55 13.05 -6.39
N ILE A 188 0.66 12.51 -7.61
CA ILE A 188 1.86 11.80 -8.09
C ILE A 188 3.12 12.65 -7.95
N GLN A 189 3.06 13.95 -8.25
CA GLN A 189 4.22 14.85 -8.16
C GLN A 189 4.70 15.00 -6.71
N SER A 190 3.76 15.16 -5.79
CA SER A 190 4.03 15.26 -4.35
C SER A 190 4.58 13.96 -3.78
N ILE A 191 4.09 12.80 -4.26
CA ILE A 191 4.63 11.48 -3.91
C ILE A 191 6.08 11.35 -4.39
N THR A 192 6.36 11.67 -5.66
CA THR A 192 7.72 11.62 -6.20
C THR A 192 8.68 12.54 -5.44
N TRP A 193 8.25 13.76 -5.12
CA TRP A 193 9.05 14.67 -4.30
C TRP A 193 9.34 14.09 -2.91
N LEU A 194 8.32 13.52 -2.25
CA LEU A 194 8.48 12.91 -0.93
C LEU A 194 9.45 11.72 -0.98
N GLU A 195 9.37 10.88 -2.01
CA GLU A 195 10.31 9.78 -2.21
C GLU A 195 11.75 10.28 -2.31
N ASP A 196 11.99 11.27 -3.18
CA ASP A 196 13.33 11.82 -3.38
C ASP A 196 13.85 12.52 -2.12
N PHE A 197 12.99 13.25 -1.40
CA PHE A 197 13.32 13.85 -0.11
C PHE A 197 13.74 12.81 0.93
N LEU A 198 13.00 11.70 1.03
CA LEU A 198 13.28 10.65 2.02
C LEU A 198 14.49 9.78 1.65
N ILE A 199 14.84 9.69 0.37
CA ILE A 199 16.07 9.03 -0.09
C ILE A 199 17.30 9.82 0.37
N ASP A 200 17.25 11.15 0.26
CA ASP A 200 18.33 12.06 0.65
C ASP A 200 18.30 12.41 2.15
N PHE A 201 17.34 11.89 2.91
CA PHE A 201 17.19 12.18 4.33
C PHE A 201 18.24 11.43 5.16
N GLU A 202 19.17 12.18 5.75
CA GLU A 202 20.30 11.61 6.51
C GLU A 202 19.90 10.97 7.85
N ASN A 203 18.70 11.30 8.35
CA ASN A 203 18.22 10.92 9.67
C ASN A 203 17.38 9.63 9.64
N THR A 204 16.85 9.20 10.79
CA THR A 204 16.09 7.95 10.87
C THR A 204 14.65 8.17 10.40
N VAL A 205 14.16 7.35 9.46
CA VAL A 205 12.75 7.37 9.03
C VAL A 205 12.09 6.04 9.35
N ILE A 206 10.90 6.08 9.94
CA ILE A 206 10.05 4.90 10.13
C ILE A 206 8.72 5.18 9.44
N VAL A 207 8.44 4.43 8.38
CA VAL A 207 7.24 4.61 7.56
C VAL A 207 6.35 3.38 7.58
N VAL A 208 5.06 3.60 7.79
CA VAL A 208 3.99 2.64 7.48
C VAL A 208 3.38 3.09 6.17
N SER A 209 3.35 2.20 5.20
CA SER A 209 2.67 2.46 3.92
C SER A 209 2.10 1.16 3.38
N HIS A 210 0.95 1.24 2.74
CA HIS A 210 0.39 0.18 1.92
C HIS A 210 0.86 0.26 0.45
N ASP A 211 1.62 1.30 0.09
CA ASP A 211 2.19 1.48 -1.25
C ASP A 211 3.52 0.74 -1.38
N ARG A 212 3.53 -0.32 -2.20
CA ARG A 212 4.70 -1.14 -2.47
C ARG A 212 5.78 -0.39 -3.24
N HIS A 213 5.42 0.49 -4.18
CA HIS A 213 6.39 1.25 -4.97
C HIS A 213 7.17 2.18 -4.05
N PHE A 214 6.44 2.95 -3.23
CA PHE A 214 7.01 3.86 -2.25
C PHE A 214 7.95 3.14 -1.27
N LEU A 215 7.51 2.01 -0.71
CA LEU A 215 8.35 1.19 0.18
C LEU A 215 9.59 0.65 -0.54
N ASN A 216 9.48 0.28 -1.82
CA ASN A 216 10.60 -0.25 -2.58
C ASN A 216 11.66 0.80 -2.94
N LYS A 217 11.21 2.03 -3.18
CA LYS A 217 12.07 3.15 -3.57
C LYS A 217 12.78 3.79 -2.36
N VAL A 218 12.09 3.91 -1.23
CA VAL A 218 12.59 4.68 -0.06
C VAL A 218 13.21 3.80 1.03
N CYS A 219 12.72 2.57 1.26
CA CYS A 219 13.13 1.78 2.42
C CYS A 219 14.47 1.04 2.21
N THR A 220 15.35 1.17 3.20
CA THR A 220 16.61 0.41 3.31
C THR A 220 16.44 -0.89 4.10
N HIS A 221 15.46 -0.92 5.01
CA HIS A 221 15.17 -2.02 5.91
C HIS A 221 13.66 -2.21 6.04
N MET A 222 13.23 -3.45 6.28
CA MET A 222 11.84 -3.79 6.57
C MET A 222 11.71 -4.29 8.00
N ALA A 223 10.81 -3.68 8.77
CA ALA A 223 10.40 -4.13 10.09
C ALA A 223 9.10 -4.94 9.96
N ASP A 224 9.19 -6.26 10.05
CA ASP A 224 8.05 -7.17 9.96
C ASP A 224 7.44 -7.44 11.33
N LEU A 225 6.23 -6.91 11.53
CA LEU A 225 5.39 -7.14 12.70
C LEU A 225 4.51 -8.37 12.49
N ASP A 226 4.89 -9.48 13.12
CA ASP A 226 4.13 -10.74 13.11
C ASP A 226 4.13 -11.42 14.49
N PHE A 227 3.00 -12.01 14.88
CA PHE A 227 2.79 -12.65 16.20
C PHE A 227 3.22 -11.82 17.41
N GLY A 228 3.06 -10.51 17.34
CA GLY A 228 3.45 -9.56 18.40
C GLY A 228 4.95 -9.39 18.60
N LYS A 229 5.77 -9.90 17.67
CA LYS A 229 7.19 -9.63 17.59
C LYS A 229 7.49 -8.82 16.35
N ILE A 230 8.56 -8.05 16.40
CA ILE A 230 9.05 -7.32 15.23
C ILE A 230 10.42 -7.87 14.87
N LYS A 231 10.61 -8.20 13.59
CA LYS A 231 11.87 -8.67 13.03
C LYS A 231 12.36 -7.67 11.99
N LEU A 232 13.62 -7.28 12.08
CA LEU A 232 14.26 -6.44 11.09
C LEU A 232 14.89 -7.28 9.98
N TYR A 233 14.67 -6.85 8.75
CA TYR A 233 15.26 -7.39 7.54
C TYR A 233 15.97 -6.27 6.79
N VAL A 234 17.15 -6.57 6.25
CA VAL A 234 17.89 -5.65 5.39
C VAL A 234 17.32 -5.76 3.97
N GLY A 235 17.14 -4.63 3.30
CA GLY A 235 16.56 -4.55 1.96
C GLY A 235 15.16 -3.96 1.98
N ASN A 236 14.62 -3.75 0.78
CA ASN A 236 13.31 -3.17 0.56
C ASN A 236 12.18 -4.22 0.65
N TYR A 237 10.95 -3.83 0.32
CA TYR A 237 9.78 -4.70 0.45
C TYR A 237 9.90 -5.98 -0.40
N ASP A 238 10.31 -5.87 -1.67
CA ASP A 238 10.42 -7.03 -2.56
C ASP A 238 11.50 -8.02 -2.08
N PHE A 239 12.65 -7.51 -1.66
CA PHE A 239 13.71 -8.35 -1.09
C PHE A 239 13.25 -9.06 0.20
N TRP A 240 12.53 -8.36 1.07
CA TRP A 240 11.93 -8.96 2.25
C TRP A 240 10.93 -10.07 1.88
N LYS A 241 10.06 -9.85 0.89
CA LYS A 241 9.07 -10.83 0.46
C LYS A 241 9.74 -12.10 -0.06
N GLU A 242 10.66 -11.96 -1.01
CA GLU A 242 11.38 -13.10 -1.61
C GLU A 242 12.21 -13.86 -0.58
N SER A 243 12.94 -13.14 0.30
CA SER A 243 13.75 -13.76 1.34
C SER A 243 12.89 -14.50 2.37
N SER A 244 11.72 -13.95 2.73
CA SER A 244 10.77 -14.59 3.64
C SER A 244 10.16 -15.85 3.04
N GLU A 245 9.74 -15.81 1.77
CA GLU A 245 9.21 -16.98 1.05
C GLU A 245 10.25 -18.09 0.90
N LEU A 246 11.49 -17.72 0.54
CA LEU A 246 12.59 -18.66 0.42
C LEU A 246 12.94 -19.29 1.77
N ALA A 247 13.00 -18.48 2.84
CA ALA A 247 13.26 -18.97 4.19
C ALA A 247 12.19 -19.96 4.65
N ALA A 248 10.91 -19.63 4.42
CA ALA A 248 9.79 -20.51 4.75
C ALA A 248 9.86 -21.84 3.98
N LYS A 249 10.19 -21.80 2.68
CA LYS A 249 10.36 -23.00 1.85
C LYS A 249 11.52 -23.88 2.33
N LEU A 250 12.67 -23.27 2.62
CA LEU A 250 13.85 -23.98 3.14
C LEU A 250 13.57 -24.61 4.50
N GLN A 251 12.81 -23.94 5.37
CA GLN A 251 12.41 -24.47 6.67
C GLN A 251 11.44 -25.65 6.51
N ALA A 252 10.43 -25.53 5.65
CA ALA A 252 9.51 -26.61 5.33
C ALA A 252 10.24 -27.86 4.78
N ASP A 253 11.20 -27.67 3.87
CA ASP A 253 12.02 -28.75 3.31
C ASP A 253 12.91 -29.41 4.37
N ARG A 254 13.47 -28.64 5.31
CA ARG A 254 14.25 -29.16 6.45
C ARG A 254 13.38 -29.99 7.39
N ASN A 255 12.18 -29.49 7.71
CA ASN A 255 11.23 -30.19 8.57
C ASN A 255 10.72 -31.47 7.94
N ALA A 256 10.35 -31.45 6.65
CA ALA A 256 9.94 -32.66 5.93
C ALA A 256 11.04 -33.75 5.96
N LYS A 257 12.31 -33.36 5.76
CA LYS A 257 13.46 -34.29 5.87
C LYS A 257 13.67 -34.79 7.30
N ALA A 258 13.47 -33.93 8.30
CA ALA A 258 13.59 -34.30 9.71
C ALA A 258 12.48 -35.28 10.12
N GLU A 259 11.23 -35.05 9.69
CA GLU A 259 10.09 -35.93 9.92
C GLU A 259 10.30 -37.31 9.27
N GLU A 260 10.79 -37.36 8.01
CA GLU A 260 11.10 -38.61 7.35
C GLU A 260 12.16 -39.41 8.13
N LYS A 261 13.20 -38.71 8.61
CA LYS A 261 14.26 -39.31 9.43
C LYS A 261 13.73 -39.79 10.78
N ILE A 262 12.84 -39.04 11.43
CA ILE A 262 12.17 -39.44 12.67
C ILE A 262 11.38 -40.74 12.43
N LYS A 263 10.58 -40.80 11.37
CA LYS A 263 9.78 -41.98 11.01
C LYS A 263 10.66 -43.21 10.78
N GLN A 264 11.74 -43.08 9.99
CA GLN A 264 12.68 -44.18 9.76
C GLN A 264 13.36 -44.68 11.05
N LEU A 265 13.73 -43.76 11.95
CA LEU A 265 14.33 -44.10 13.24
C LEU A 265 13.32 -44.78 14.18
N GLN A 266 12.07 -44.32 14.21
CA GLN A 266 10.98 -44.94 14.99
C GLN A 266 10.67 -46.35 14.50
N GLU A 267 10.52 -46.56 13.19
CA GLU A 267 10.30 -47.89 12.61
C GLU A 267 11.45 -48.85 12.93
N PHE A 268 12.69 -48.37 12.88
CA PHE A 268 13.86 -49.17 13.25
C PHE A 268 13.87 -49.53 14.74
N VAL A 269 13.60 -48.57 15.63
CA VAL A 269 13.52 -48.83 17.08
C VAL A 269 12.38 -49.80 17.39
N ALA A 270 11.20 -49.63 16.78
CA ALA A 270 10.06 -50.53 16.97
C ALA A 270 10.40 -51.97 16.53
N ARG A 271 11.05 -52.13 15.37
CA ARG A 271 11.38 -53.44 14.79
C ARG A 271 12.50 -54.17 15.52
N PHE A 272 13.46 -53.45 16.12
CA PHE A 272 14.68 -54.05 16.69
C PHE A 272 14.81 -53.91 18.22
N SER A 273 13.82 -53.31 18.90
CA SER A 273 13.79 -53.18 20.37
C SER A 273 13.78 -54.52 21.11
N ALA A 274 13.13 -55.54 20.56
CA ALA A 274 12.99 -56.87 21.17
C ALA A 274 14.13 -57.85 20.84
N ASN A 275 15.09 -57.47 19.98
CA ASN A 275 16.10 -58.39 19.45
C ASN A 275 17.47 -58.18 20.12
N ALA A 276 17.93 -59.16 20.91
CA ALA A 276 19.09 -59.04 21.80
C ALA A 276 20.41 -58.65 21.10
N SER A 277 20.60 -59.02 19.83
CA SER A 277 21.81 -58.71 19.06
C SER A 277 21.89 -57.27 18.54
N LYS A 278 20.75 -56.55 18.41
CA LYS A 278 20.68 -55.18 17.87
C LYS A 278 20.28 -54.11 18.89
N SER A 279 20.14 -54.50 20.15
CA SER A 279 19.74 -53.62 21.26
C SER A 279 20.64 -52.38 21.43
N LYS A 280 21.98 -52.52 21.30
CA LYS A 280 22.91 -51.36 21.37
C LYS A 280 22.68 -50.33 20.25
N GLN A 281 22.35 -50.79 19.03
CA GLN A 281 22.06 -49.89 17.90
C GLN A 281 20.71 -49.21 18.06
N ALA A 282 19.69 -49.93 18.56
CA ALA A 282 18.38 -49.35 18.86
C ALA A 282 18.47 -48.24 19.93
N THR A 283 19.26 -48.46 21.00
CA THR A 283 19.47 -47.43 22.05
C THR A 283 20.21 -46.19 21.52
N SER A 284 21.18 -46.36 20.62
CA SER A 284 21.89 -45.24 19.99
C SER A 284 20.99 -44.44 19.06
N ARG A 285 20.14 -45.11 18.26
CA ARG A 285 19.17 -44.45 17.38
C ARG A 285 18.05 -43.76 18.16
N LYS A 286 17.63 -44.31 19.31
CA LYS A 286 16.71 -43.63 20.24
C LYS A 286 17.30 -42.32 20.76
N LYS A 287 18.57 -42.31 21.17
CA LYS A 287 19.26 -41.06 21.56
C LYS A 287 19.43 -40.07 20.41
N MET A 288 19.50 -40.53 19.16
CA MET A 288 19.50 -39.65 17.99
C MET A 288 18.11 -39.05 17.75
N LEU A 289 17.04 -39.82 17.98
CA LEU A 289 15.67 -39.36 17.89
C LEU A 289 15.41 -38.21 18.88
N ASP A 290 15.84 -38.38 20.13
CA ASP A 290 15.67 -37.39 21.20
C ASP A 290 16.44 -36.07 20.94
N LYS A 291 17.34 -36.03 19.96
CA LYS A 291 18.14 -34.85 19.57
C LYS A 291 17.65 -34.16 18.30
N ILE A 292 16.72 -34.76 17.57
CA ILE A 292 16.14 -34.12 16.39
C ILE A 292 15.03 -33.22 16.92
N GLU A 293 15.32 -31.94 17.02
CA GLU A 293 14.31 -30.91 17.28
C GLU A 293 13.70 -30.52 15.94
N LEU A 294 12.38 -30.65 15.84
CA LEU A 294 11.63 -30.03 14.76
C LEU A 294 11.48 -28.56 15.13
N GLU A 295 12.03 -27.68 14.30
CA GLU A 295 11.76 -26.26 14.45
C GLU A 295 10.26 -26.04 14.22
N GLU A 296 9.58 -25.42 15.17
CA GLU A 296 8.17 -25.11 15.04
C GLU A 296 8.01 -24.10 13.89
N ILE A 297 7.39 -24.52 12.78
CA ILE A 297 6.96 -23.60 11.74
C ILE A 297 5.80 -22.85 12.35
N VAL A 298 6.06 -21.63 12.80
CA VAL A 298 4.99 -20.68 13.07
C VAL A 298 4.56 -20.16 11.70
N PRO A 299 3.43 -20.62 11.13
CA PRO A 299 2.98 -20.11 9.85
C PRO A 299 2.74 -18.61 10.02
N SER A 300 3.17 -17.78 9.08
CA SER A 300 2.93 -16.34 9.17
C SER A 300 1.45 -16.07 9.41
N SER A 301 1.12 -15.05 10.21
CA SER A 301 -0.27 -14.63 10.34
C SER A 301 -0.80 -14.02 9.04
N ARG A 302 0.10 -13.61 8.13
CA ARG A 302 -0.21 -13.12 6.80
C ARG A 302 -0.70 -14.26 5.93
N LYS A 303 -1.88 -14.07 5.35
CA LYS A 303 -2.47 -15.02 4.43
C LYS A 303 -2.60 -14.35 3.07
N TYR A 304 -2.16 -15.07 2.04
CA TYR A 304 -2.24 -14.64 0.66
C TYR A 304 -3.40 -15.35 -0.02
N PRO A 305 -4.34 -14.63 -0.65
CA PRO A 305 -5.39 -15.28 -1.42
C PRO A 305 -4.80 -15.92 -2.66
N PHE A 306 -5.31 -17.10 -3.04
CA PHE A 306 -4.91 -17.73 -4.29
C PHE A 306 -5.62 -17.08 -5.47
N ILE A 307 -4.91 -16.24 -6.22
CA ILE A 307 -5.42 -15.62 -7.44
C ILE A 307 -4.62 -16.16 -8.64
N ASN A 308 -5.33 -16.80 -9.57
CA ASN A 308 -4.71 -17.36 -10.76
C ASN A 308 -5.76 -17.47 -11.87
N PHE A 309 -5.64 -16.62 -12.88
CA PHE A 309 -6.56 -16.58 -14.01
C PHE A 309 -6.17 -17.63 -15.06
N LYS A 310 -7.17 -18.33 -15.60
CA LYS A 310 -7.00 -19.28 -16.69
C LYS A 310 -8.07 -19.02 -17.73
N ALA A 311 -7.65 -18.76 -18.96
CA ALA A 311 -8.58 -18.66 -20.07
C ALA A 311 -9.01 -20.06 -20.54
N GLU A 312 -10.28 -20.20 -20.92
CA GLU A 312 -10.79 -21.43 -21.52
C GLU A 312 -10.30 -21.61 -22.96
N ARG A 313 -10.07 -20.50 -23.67
CA ARG A 313 -9.58 -20.46 -25.07
C ARG A 313 -8.66 -19.26 -25.29
N GLU A 314 -7.70 -19.40 -26.19
CA GLU A 314 -6.82 -18.30 -26.59
C GLU A 314 -7.56 -17.26 -27.47
N ILE A 315 -7.13 -16.00 -27.41
CA ILE A 315 -7.61 -14.94 -28.30
C ILE A 315 -7.15 -15.22 -29.74
N GLY A 316 -7.97 -14.81 -30.71
CA GLY A 316 -7.64 -14.90 -32.13
C GLY A 316 -6.69 -13.78 -32.57
N ASN A 317 -6.74 -13.41 -33.85
CA ASN A 317 -5.87 -12.36 -34.40
C ASN A 317 -6.30 -10.93 -34.00
N ASP A 318 -7.57 -10.75 -33.66
CA ASP A 318 -8.16 -9.45 -33.36
C ASP A 318 -8.66 -9.43 -31.91
N LEU A 319 -8.33 -8.37 -31.17
CA LEU A 319 -8.80 -8.15 -29.80
C LEU A 319 -9.91 -7.10 -29.76
N LEU A 320 -9.55 -5.82 -29.97
CA LEU A 320 -10.46 -4.69 -29.82
C LEU A 320 -10.09 -3.58 -30.80
N THR A 321 -11.09 -3.02 -31.47
CA THR A 321 -10.98 -1.81 -32.28
C THR A 321 -12.04 -0.82 -31.85
N VAL A 322 -11.61 0.39 -31.49
CA VAL A 322 -12.48 1.50 -31.09
C VAL A 322 -12.34 2.62 -32.11
N GLU A 323 -13.45 3.06 -32.70
CA GLU A 323 -13.50 4.10 -33.73
C GLU A 323 -14.50 5.19 -33.32
N ASN A 324 -14.03 6.43 -33.21
CA ASN A 324 -14.79 7.65 -32.94
C ASN A 324 -15.74 7.53 -31.72
N LEU A 325 -15.28 6.90 -30.64
CA LEU A 325 -16.08 6.68 -29.45
C LEU A 325 -16.27 7.99 -28.68
N SER A 326 -17.52 8.31 -28.39
CA SER A 326 -17.90 9.51 -27.62
C SER A 326 -18.92 9.13 -26.55
N VAL A 327 -18.73 9.64 -25.33
CA VAL A 327 -19.54 9.32 -24.16
C VAL A 327 -20.04 10.60 -23.51
N LYS A 328 -21.35 10.66 -23.27
CA LYS A 328 -22.01 11.76 -22.56
C LYS A 328 -22.66 11.21 -21.29
N ILE A 329 -22.40 11.85 -20.15
CA ILE A 329 -23.01 11.52 -18.86
C ILE A 329 -23.70 12.77 -18.34
N ASP A 330 -24.98 12.68 -18.00
CA ASP A 330 -25.79 13.79 -17.47
C ASP A 330 -25.75 15.08 -18.32
N GLY A 331 -25.55 14.94 -19.63
CA GLY A 331 -25.49 16.05 -20.58
C GLY A 331 -24.10 16.66 -20.78
N GLU A 332 -23.10 16.23 -20.01
CA GLU A 332 -21.70 16.63 -20.21
C GLU A 332 -20.95 15.58 -21.04
N THR A 333 -20.16 16.06 -22.02
CA THR A 333 -19.28 15.20 -22.82
C THR A 333 -18.03 14.87 -22.01
N ILE A 334 -17.89 13.59 -21.67
CA ILE A 334 -16.74 13.08 -20.90
C ILE A 334 -15.61 12.66 -21.84
N LEU A 335 -15.97 12.01 -22.96
CA LEU A 335 -15.06 11.56 -24.00
C LEU A 335 -15.64 11.96 -25.36
N ASP A 336 -14.81 12.48 -26.24
CA ASP A 336 -15.15 12.90 -27.59
C ASP A 336 -14.14 12.32 -28.59
N ASN A 337 -14.65 11.60 -29.58
CA ASN A 337 -13.90 11.11 -30.73
C ASN A 337 -12.65 10.25 -30.41
N ILE A 338 -12.75 9.35 -29.44
CA ILE A 338 -11.64 8.47 -29.03
C ILE A 338 -11.51 7.28 -29.99
N SER A 339 -10.30 7.02 -30.50
CA SER A 339 -10.02 5.89 -31.39
C SER A 339 -8.67 5.24 -31.06
N PHE A 340 -8.65 3.92 -30.92
CA PHE A 340 -7.44 3.12 -30.67
C PHE A 340 -7.68 1.65 -31.02
N ILE A 341 -6.59 0.88 -31.13
CA ILE A 341 -6.63 -0.55 -31.46
C ILE A 341 -5.78 -1.31 -30.45
N LEU A 342 -6.33 -2.38 -29.89
CA LEU A 342 -5.58 -3.29 -29.01
C LEU A 342 -5.27 -4.60 -29.75
N ARG A 343 -4.09 -5.14 -29.50
CA ARG A 343 -3.60 -6.39 -30.09
C ARG A 343 -3.76 -7.56 -29.11
N PRO A 344 -3.95 -8.80 -29.59
CA PRO A 344 -3.91 -9.98 -28.72
C PRO A 344 -2.61 -10.04 -27.89
N GLY A 345 -2.74 -10.30 -26.60
CA GLY A 345 -1.62 -10.29 -25.64
C GLY A 345 -1.30 -8.92 -25.04
N ASP A 346 -1.93 -7.84 -25.50
CA ASP A 346 -1.77 -6.52 -24.88
C ASP A 346 -2.35 -6.54 -23.44
N LYS A 347 -1.58 -5.97 -22.53
CA LYS A 347 -1.95 -5.63 -21.15
C LYS A 347 -1.98 -4.12 -21.08
N THR A 348 -3.15 -3.57 -21.39
CA THR A 348 -3.35 -2.16 -21.63
C THR A 348 -3.75 -1.43 -20.35
N ALA A 349 -2.94 -0.46 -19.93
CA ALA A 349 -3.26 0.49 -18.87
C ALA A 349 -3.97 1.73 -19.45
N LEU A 350 -5.13 2.06 -18.91
CA LEU A 350 -5.90 3.26 -19.22
C LEU A 350 -5.60 4.32 -18.16
N ILE A 351 -5.04 5.45 -18.58
CA ILE A 351 -4.68 6.57 -17.71
C ILE A 351 -5.52 7.77 -18.15
N GLY A 352 -6.29 8.37 -17.25
CA GLY A 352 -7.09 9.56 -17.53
C GLY A 352 -6.66 10.72 -16.66
N GLN A 353 -7.12 11.93 -16.99
CA GLN A 353 -6.95 13.09 -16.13
C GLN A 353 -7.73 12.92 -14.82
N ASN A 354 -8.92 12.32 -14.93
CA ASN A 354 -9.81 12.01 -13.81
C ASN A 354 -10.36 10.59 -13.98
N ASP A 355 -10.68 9.93 -12.85
CA ASP A 355 -11.29 8.59 -12.81
C ASP A 355 -12.57 8.47 -13.63
N ILE A 356 -13.32 9.56 -13.76
CA ILE A 356 -14.57 9.59 -14.53
C ILE A 356 -14.30 9.21 -15.99
N GLN A 357 -13.18 9.65 -16.58
CA GLN A 357 -12.85 9.38 -17.98
C GLN A 357 -12.49 7.91 -18.20
N THR A 358 -11.63 7.34 -17.36
CA THR A 358 -11.22 5.93 -17.45
C THR A 358 -12.39 4.99 -17.20
N THR A 359 -13.15 5.22 -16.12
CA THR A 359 -14.35 4.44 -15.81
C THR A 359 -15.42 4.59 -16.92
N ALA A 360 -15.63 5.78 -17.49
CA ALA A 360 -16.56 5.97 -18.59
C ALA A 360 -16.15 5.16 -19.83
N LEU A 361 -14.87 5.18 -20.21
CA LEU A 361 -14.38 4.37 -21.34
C LEU A 361 -14.60 2.89 -21.07
N ILE A 362 -14.17 2.38 -19.90
CA ILE A 362 -14.32 0.97 -19.55
C ILE A 362 -15.79 0.53 -19.59
N ARG A 363 -16.70 1.33 -19.03
CA ARG A 363 -18.13 1.04 -19.06
C ARG A 363 -18.69 1.08 -20.48
N ALA A 364 -18.22 1.97 -21.34
CA ALA A 364 -18.60 1.97 -22.75
C ALA A 364 -18.12 0.72 -23.48
N LEU A 365 -16.88 0.26 -23.22
CA LEU A 365 -16.32 -0.97 -23.81
C LEU A 365 -17.10 -2.24 -23.40
N MET A 366 -17.72 -2.21 -22.22
CA MET A 366 -18.54 -3.29 -21.68
C MET A 366 -20.04 -3.16 -21.99
N ASP A 367 -20.43 -2.15 -22.80
CA ASP A 367 -21.83 -1.85 -23.15
C ASP A 367 -22.73 -1.53 -21.93
N ASP A 368 -22.15 -1.02 -20.85
CA ASP A 368 -22.83 -0.65 -19.59
C ASP A 368 -23.40 0.77 -19.57
N ILE A 369 -23.00 1.61 -20.55
CA ILE A 369 -23.49 2.97 -20.75
C ILE A 369 -23.72 3.23 -22.24
N GLU A 370 -24.55 4.22 -22.56
CA GLU A 370 -24.75 4.66 -23.95
C GLU A 370 -23.52 5.42 -24.45
N TYR A 371 -23.12 5.13 -25.69
CA TYR A 371 -22.02 5.80 -26.39
C TYR A 371 -22.35 5.99 -27.87
N GLU A 372 -21.71 6.97 -28.49
CA GLU A 372 -21.66 7.17 -29.93
C GLU A 372 -20.32 6.60 -30.46
N GLY A 373 -20.28 6.15 -31.72
CA GLY A 373 -19.08 5.56 -32.33
C GLY A 373 -19.19 4.06 -32.55
N THR A 374 -18.06 3.35 -32.59
CA THR A 374 -18.02 1.92 -32.90
C THR A 374 -16.98 1.19 -32.05
N VAL A 375 -17.44 0.16 -31.32
CA VAL A 375 -16.59 -0.77 -30.56
C VAL A 375 -16.72 -2.15 -31.18
N LYS A 376 -15.62 -2.68 -31.73
CA LYS A 376 -15.57 -3.99 -32.39
C LYS A 376 -14.64 -4.92 -31.62
N TRP A 377 -15.22 -5.95 -31.03
CA TRP A 377 -14.49 -7.04 -30.38
C TRP A 377 -14.19 -8.17 -31.36
N GLY A 378 -13.05 -8.83 -31.20
CA GLY A 378 -12.73 -10.04 -31.93
C GLY A 378 -13.71 -11.18 -31.63
N VAL A 379 -14.04 -12.00 -32.64
CA VAL A 379 -15.07 -13.06 -32.54
C VAL A 379 -14.74 -14.13 -31.47
N THR A 380 -13.45 -14.38 -31.23
CA THR A 380 -12.97 -15.36 -30.25
C THR A 380 -12.75 -14.76 -28.86
N THR A 381 -13.10 -13.50 -28.63
CA THR A 381 -12.99 -12.88 -27.29
C THR A 381 -14.11 -13.38 -26.36
N SER A 382 -13.78 -13.59 -25.09
CA SER A 382 -14.69 -13.75 -23.97
C SER A 382 -14.25 -12.78 -22.88
N ARG A 383 -15.18 -11.99 -22.35
CA ARG A 383 -14.86 -10.82 -21.52
C ARG A 383 -15.37 -11.04 -20.11
N SER A 384 -14.53 -10.73 -19.13
CA SER A 384 -14.89 -10.65 -17.71
C SER A 384 -14.59 -9.25 -17.19
N TYR A 385 -15.53 -8.65 -16.46
CA TYR A 385 -15.44 -7.27 -15.99
C TYR A 385 -15.48 -7.17 -14.47
N LEU A 386 -14.52 -6.42 -13.90
CA LEU A 386 -14.54 -5.93 -12.52
C LEU A 386 -14.80 -4.41 -12.54
N PRO A 387 -16.01 -3.96 -12.20
CA PRO A 387 -16.31 -2.54 -12.07
C PRO A 387 -15.72 -1.93 -10.80
N LYS A 388 -15.40 -0.63 -10.87
CA LYS A 388 -15.01 0.17 -9.71
C LYS A 388 -16.12 0.24 -8.65
N ASP A 389 -17.38 0.39 -9.08
CA ASP A 389 -18.55 0.23 -8.23
C ASP A 389 -19.26 -1.11 -8.50
N ASN A 390 -19.08 -2.06 -7.59
CA ASN A 390 -19.70 -3.37 -7.62
C ASN A 390 -20.94 -3.48 -6.70
N SER A 391 -21.45 -2.36 -6.17
CA SER A 391 -22.56 -2.37 -5.21
C SER A 391 -23.83 -3.00 -5.80
N ARG A 392 -24.04 -2.87 -7.12
CA ARG A 392 -25.17 -3.45 -7.84
C ARG A 392 -25.14 -4.98 -7.86
N ASP A 393 -23.97 -5.58 -8.03
CA ASP A 393 -23.78 -7.04 -8.02
C ASP A 393 -24.16 -7.67 -6.68
N PHE A 394 -24.04 -6.91 -5.59
CA PHE A 394 -24.23 -7.36 -4.21
C PHE A 394 -25.50 -6.82 -3.54
N ALA A 395 -26.48 -6.34 -4.32
CA ALA A 395 -27.76 -5.87 -3.80
C ALA A 395 -28.65 -7.02 -3.25
N GLY A 396 -28.36 -8.27 -3.62
CA GLY A 396 -29.09 -9.46 -3.19
C GLY A 396 -28.82 -9.87 -1.74
N GLY A 397 -29.77 -10.61 -1.16
CA GLY A 397 -29.63 -11.20 0.18
C GLY A 397 -29.00 -12.61 0.19
N GLU A 398 -28.56 -13.10 -0.96
CA GLU A 398 -28.02 -14.45 -1.14
C GLU A 398 -26.70 -14.64 -0.38
N SER A 399 -26.35 -15.91 -0.10
CA SER A 399 -25.04 -16.22 0.49
C SER A 399 -23.91 -16.05 -0.54
N ILE A 400 -22.68 -15.78 -0.09
CA ILE A 400 -21.51 -15.70 -0.99
C ILE A 400 -21.42 -16.95 -1.87
N LEU A 401 -21.63 -18.12 -1.26
CA LEU A 401 -21.57 -19.40 -1.94
C LEU A 401 -22.62 -19.49 -3.05
N ASP A 402 -23.88 -19.19 -2.74
CA ASP A 402 -24.98 -19.28 -3.70
C ASP A 402 -24.85 -18.24 -4.82
N TRP A 403 -24.34 -17.06 -4.51
CA TRP A 403 -24.07 -16.03 -5.50
C TRP A 403 -22.96 -16.46 -6.48
N LEU A 404 -21.84 -16.98 -5.97
CA LEU A 404 -20.74 -17.47 -6.81
C LEU A 404 -21.12 -18.67 -7.66
N ARG A 405 -22.02 -19.52 -7.16
CA ARG A 405 -22.54 -20.70 -7.83
C ARG A 405 -23.07 -20.39 -9.23
N GLN A 406 -23.69 -19.23 -9.40
CA GLN A 406 -24.30 -18.80 -10.67
C GLN A 406 -23.29 -18.66 -11.81
N PHE A 407 -22.00 -18.49 -11.47
CA PHE A 407 -20.90 -18.29 -12.43
C PHE A 407 -20.02 -19.54 -12.59
N ALA A 408 -20.26 -20.59 -11.79
CA ALA A 408 -19.51 -21.82 -11.87
C ALA A 408 -20.00 -22.70 -13.04
N SER A 409 -19.08 -23.42 -13.67
CA SER A 409 -19.46 -24.47 -14.63
C SER A 409 -20.18 -25.62 -13.92
N LYS A 410 -20.95 -26.44 -14.65
CA LYS A 410 -21.68 -27.59 -14.05
C LYS A 410 -20.78 -28.60 -13.33
N GLU A 411 -19.50 -28.65 -13.68
CA GLU A 411 -18.51 -29.53 -13.05
C GLU A 411 -17.92 -28.92 -11.76
N GLU A 412 -18.05 -27.60 -11.59
CA GLU A 412 -17.49 -26.79 -10.50
C GLU A 412 -18.56 -26.26 -9.53
N ASP A 413 -19.83 -26.54 -9.80
CA ASP A 413 -21.01 -26.17 -9.01
C ASP A 413 -21.09 -26.95 -7.67
N ASP A 414 -20.20 -27.91 -7.39
CA ASP A 414 -20.24 -28.61 -6.11
C ASP A 414 -19.87 -27.72 -4.91
N ASN A 415 -20.61 -27.88 -3.80
CA ASN A 415 -20.36 -27.18 -2.54
C ASN A 415 -18.92 -27.38 -2.03
N THR A 416 -18.37 -28.58 -2.21
CA THR A 416 -17.01 -28.90 -1.77
C THR A 416 -15.99 -28.08 -2.54
N PHE A 417 -16.18 -27.95 -3.86
CA PHE A 417 -15.32 -27.17 -4.73
C PHE A 417 -15.41 -25.67 -4.39
N LEU A 418 -16.62 -25.10 -4.36
CA LEU A 418 -16.82 -23.67 -4.10
C LEU A 418 -16.34 -23.25 -2.71
N ARG A 419 -16.54 -24.08 -1.67
CA ARG A 419 -16.00 -23.83 -0.34
C ARG A 419 -14.48 -23.93 -0.30
N GLY A 420 -13.90 -24.91 -0.99
CA GLY A 420 -12.45 -25.01 -1.14
C GLY A 420 -11.86 -23.80 -1.86
N PHE A 421 -12.54 -23.31 -2.89
CA PHE A 421 -12.16 -22.14 -3.66
C PHE A 421 -12.24 -20.85 -2.83
N LEU A 422 -13.37 -20.61 -2.16
CA LEU A 422 -13.57 -19.50 -1.24
C LEU A 422 -12.59 -19.53 -0.06
N GLY A 423 -12.27 -20.71 0.46
CA GLY A 423 -11.24 -20.90 1.47
C GLY A 423 -9.86 -20.43 1.02
N ARG A 424 -9.51 -20.66 -0.25
CA ARG A 424 -8.27 -20.13 -0.84
C ARG A 424 -8.32 -18.61 -1.06
N MET A 425 -9.50 -18.02 -1.15
CA MET A 425 -9.74 -16.57 -1.20
C MET A 425 -9.94 -15.96 0.21
N LEU A 426 -9.54 -16.70 1.25
CA LEU A 426 -9.55 -16.31 2.66
C LEU A 426 -10.94 -16.16 3.30
N PHE A 427 -11.98 -16.74 2.71
CA PHE A 427 -13.28 -16.87 3.35
C PHE A 427 -13.33 -18.18 4.16
N SER A 428 -13.37 -18.08 5.47
CA SER A 428 -13.19 -19.21 6.37
C SER A 428 -14.49 -19.68 7.04
N GLY A 429 -14.64 -20.99 7.26
CA GLY A 429 -15.74 -21.55 8.05
C GLY A 429 -17.12 -21.12 7.57
N ASP A 430 -17.86 -20.42 8.43
CA ASP A 430 -19.22 -19.93 8.17
C ASP A 430 -19.27 -18.64 7.35
N GLU A 431 -18.13 -17.99 7.07
CA GLU A 431 -18.09 -16.74 6.30
C GLU A 431 -18.60 -16.91 4.88
N VAL A 432 -18.45 -18.11 4.30
CA VAL A 432 -19.00 -18.44 2.97
C VAL A 432 -20.53 -18.38 2.93
N ASN A 433 -21.19 -18.46 4.10
CA ASN A 433 -22.64 -18.35 4.23
C ASN A 433 -23.09 -16.93 4.58
N LYS A 434 -22.16 -15.97 4.75
CA LYS A 434 -22.51 -14.55 4.94
C LYS A 434 -23.32 -14.08 3.72
N SER A 435 -24.25 -13.15 3.96
CA SER A 435 -24.97 -12.52 2.87
C SER A 435 -24.05 -11.56 2.12
N VAL A 436 -24.19 -11.49 0.79
CA VAL A 436 -23.32 -10.64 -0.02
C VAL A 436 -23.48 -9.14 0.23
N ASN A 437 -24.65 -8.72 0.74
CA ASN A 437 -24.95 -7.32 1.04
C ASN A 437 -24.25 -6.75 2.28
N VAL A 438 -23.74 -7.60 3.18
CA VAL A 438 -23.02 -7.19 4.41
C VAL A 438 -21.49 -7.25 4.26
N LEU A 439 -20.99 -7.61 3.08
CA LEU A 439 -19.55 -7.69 2.83
C LEU A 439 -18.89 -6.31 2.85
N SER A 440 -17.70 -6.26 3.43
CA SER A 440 -16.79 -5.10 3.32
C SER A 440 -16.31 -4.91 1.88
N GLY A 441 -15.78 -3.72 1.55
CA GLY A 441 -15.26 -3.42 0.20
C GLY A 441 -14.23 -4.44 -0.28
N GLY A 442 -13.22 -4.76 0.54
CA GLY A 442 -12.20 -5.76 0.20
C GLY A 442 -12.75 -7.18 0.06
N GLU A 443 -13.73 -7.58 0.89
CA GLU A 443 -14.42 -8.87 0.72
C GLU A 443 -15.19 -8.91 -0.61
N LYS A 444 -15.90 -7.84 -0.97
CA LYS A 444 -16.61 -7.73 -2.26
C LYS A 444 -15.67 -7.88 -3.44
N VAL A 445 -14.52 -7.19 -3.43
CA VAL A 445 -13.52 -7.31 -4.49
C VAL A 445 -12.99 -8.75 -4.58
N ARG A 446 -12.67 -9.41 -3.46
CA ARG A 446 -12.25 -10.84 -3.48
C ARG A 446 -13.33 -11.78 -4.03
N VAL A 447 -14.60 -11.53 -3.75
CA VAL A 447 -15.72 -12.29 -4.34
C VAL A 447 -15.86 -12.00 -5.85
N MET A 448 -15.64 -10.76 -6.29
CA MET A 448 -15.63 -10.45 -7.72
C MET A 448 -14.45 -11.11 -8.45
N LEU A 449 -13.24 -11.08 -7.88
CA LEU A 449 -12.08 -11.79 -8.42
C LEU A 449 -12.35 -13.30 -8.53
N SER A 450 -13.05 -13.86 -7.54
CA SER A 450 -13.52 -15.25 -7.56
C SER A 450 -14.44 -15.52 -8.75
N LYS A 451 -15.41 -14.64 -9.01
CA LYS A 451 -16.28 -14.70 -10.19
C LYS A 451 -15.46 -14.66 -11.49
N LEU A 452 -14.51 -13.73 -11.63
CA LEU A 452 -13.67 -13.65 -12.84
C LEU A 452 -12.89 -14.94 -13.10
N MET A 453 -12.33 -15.54 -12.05
CA MET A 453 -11.57 -16.80 -12.14
C MET A 453 -12.45 -17.99 -12.56
N LEU A 454 -13.72 -18.02 -12.15
CA LEU A 454 -14.68 -19.06 -12.55
C LEU A 454 -15.15 -18.89 -14.01
N LEU A 455 -15.31 -17.64 -14.46
CA LEU A 455 -15.75 -17.34 -15.83
C LEU A 455 -14.72 -17.72 -16.91
N LYS A 456 -13.43 -17.82 -16.56
CA LYS A 456 -12.34 -18.27 -17.46
C LYS A 456 -12.28 -17.51 -18.79
N SER A 457 -12.64 -16.22 -18.76
CA SER A 457 -12.57 -15.32 -19.91
C SER A 457 -11.14 -15.10 -20.36
N ASN A 458 -10.95 -14.84 -21.67
CA ASN A 458 -9.64 -14.55 -22.24
C ASN A 458 -9.34 -13.04 -22.31
N VAL A 459 -10.31 -12.17 -22.07
CA VAL A 459 -10.09 -10.74 -21.86
C VAL A 459 -10.57 -10.37 -20.47
N LEU A 460 -9.67 -9.83 -19.65
CA LEU A 460 -10.00 -9.29 -18.34
C LEU A 460 -10.08 -7.76 -18.44
N VAL A 461 -11.20 -7.19 -18.00
CA VAL A 461 -11.40 -5.73 -17.94
C VAL A 461 -11.52 -5.34 -16.47
N LEU A 462 -10.60 -4.52 -15.96
CA LEU A 462 -10.46 -4.23 -14.54
C LEU A 462 -10.46 -2.72 -14.27
N ASP A 463 -11.48 -2.20 -13.60
CA ASP A 463 -11.57 -0.79 -13.25
C ASP A 463 -11.18 -0.58 -11.79
N ASP A 464 -9.96 -0.08 -11.57
CA ASP A 464 -9.34 0.19 -10.26
C ASP A 464 -9.32 -1.03 -9.32
N PRO A 465 -8.70 -2.15 -9.75
CA PRO A 465 -8.83 -3.45 -9.07
C PRO A 465 -8.06 -3.53 -7.75
N THR A 466 -7.13 -2.61 -7.49
CA THR A 466 -6.33 -2.55 -6.26
C THR A 466 -7.07 -1.81 -5.15
N ASN A 467 -8.13 -1.06 -5.48
CA ASN A 467 -8.90 -0.31 -4.50
C ASN A 467 -9.55 -1.23 -3.46
N HIS A 468 -9.49 -0.82 -2.20
CA HIS A 468 -9.99 -1.57 -1.03
C HIS A 468 -9.31 -2.93 -0.75
N LEU A 469 -8.28 -3.32 -1.50
CA LEU A 469 -7.50 -4.52 -1.23
C LEU A 469 -6.34 -4.23 -0.27
N ASP A 470 -5.97 -5.24 0.52
CA ASP A 470 -4.73 -5.22 1.29
C ASP A 470 -3.53 -5.60 0.42
N LEU A 471 -2.33 -5.32 0.94
CA LEU A 471 -1.08 -5.51 0.22
C LEU A 471 -0.91 -6.98 -0.21
N GLU A 472 -1.25 -7.93 0.66
CA GLU A 472 -1.22 -9.36 0.36
C GLU A 472 -2.15 -9.74 -0.82
N SER A 473 -3.36 -9.18 -0.87
CA SER A 473 -4.30 -9.39 -1.99
C SER A 473 -3.84 -8.69 -3.26
N ILE A 474 -3.34 -7.45 -3.20
CA ILE A 474 -2.78 -6.72 -4.35
C ILE A 474 -1.62 -7.50 -4.95
N SER A 475 -0.70 -7.98 -4.11
CA SER A 475 0.42 -8.78 -4.58
C SER A 475 -0.04 -10.06 -5.26
N SER A 476 -1.01 -10.76 -4.67
CA SER A 476 -1.52 -12.01 -5.22
C SER A 476 -2.27 -11.79 -6.54
N LEU A 477 -3.00 -10.68 -6.64
CA LEU A 477 -3.67 -10.25 -7.87
C LEU A 477 -2.64 -9.94 -8.96
N ASN A 478 -1.61 -9.15 -8.63
CA ASN A 478 -0.55 -8.78 -9.55
C ASN A 478 0.19 -10.03 -10.08
N ASP A 479 0.58 -10.94 -9.18
CA ASP A 479 1.21 -12.21 -9.57
C ASP A 479 0.28 -13.08 -10.44
N GLY A 480 -1.03 -13.10 -10.14
CA GLY A 480 -2.04 -13.78 -10.94
C GLY A 480 -2.21 -13.19 -12.35
N LEU A 481 -2.16 -11.87 -12.48
CA LEU A 481 -2.30 -11.16 -13.76
C LEU A 481 -1.01 -11.17 -14.59
N LYS A 482 0.17 -11.16 -13.96
CA LYS A 482 1.46 -11.38 -14.63
C LYS A 482 1.49 -12.72 -15.35
N ASN A 483 1.05 -13.77 -14.66
CA ASN A 483 1.01 -15.13 -15.19
C ASN A 483 -0.10 -15.37 -16.23
N PHE A 484 -1.08 -14.47 -16.30
CA PHE A 484 -2.13 -14.53 -17.32
C PHE A 484 -1.54 -14.14 -18.68
N LYS A 485 -1.72 -15.03 -19.66
CA LYS A 485 -1.10 -14.91 -21.00
C LYS A 485 -1.94 -14.13 -22.01
N GLU A 486 -3.24 -14.04 -21.76
CA GLU A 486 -4.15 -13.34 -22.64
C GLU A 486 -4.20 -11.84 -22.30
N SER A 487 -5.16 -11.13 -22.87
CA SER A 487 -5.23 -9.67 -22.78
C SER A 487 -5.91 -9.16 -21.53
N ILE A 488 -5.42 -8.02 -21.05
CA ILE A 488 -5.95 -7.32 -19.89
C ILE A 488 -6.14 -5.86 -20.27
N ILE A 489 -7.28 -5.28 -19.94
CA ILE A 489 -7.54 -3.84 -20.05
C ILE A 489 -7.82 -3.36 -18.65
N PHE A 490 -7.07 -2.40 -18.13
CA PHE A 490 -7.24 -1.97 -16.75
C PHE A 490 -6.99 -0.49 -16.53
N ALA A 491 -7.67 0.08 -15.54
CA ALA A 491 -7.33 1.35 -14.94
C ALA A 491 -6.85 1.11 -13.50
N SER A 492 -5.84 1.83 -13.04
CA SER A 492 -5.28 1.72 -11.69
C SER A 492 -4.55 3.02 -11.35
N HIS A 493 -4.45 3.31 -10.06
CA HIS A 493 -3.56 4.36 -9.53
C HIS A 493 -2.29 3.80 -8.90
N ASP A 494 -2.24 2.48 -8.67
CA ASP A 494 -1.09 1.80 -8.10
C ASP A 494 0.04 1.73 -9.15
N HIS A 495 1.11 2.49 -8.91
CA HIS A 495 2.28 2.61 -9.78
C HIS A 495 2.93 1.25 -10.05
N GLU A 496 3.16 0.47 -8.99
CA GLU A 496 3.80 -0.84 -9.10
C GLU A 496 2.92 -1.84 -9.87
N PHE A 497 1.60 -1.77 -9.68
CA PHE A 497 0.65 -2.58 -10.41
C PHE A 497 0.67 -2.27 -11.91
N ILE A 498 0.68 -1.00 -12.30
CA ILE A 498 0.79 -0.58 -13.70
C ILE A 498 2.15 -0.98 -14.26
N GLN A 499 3.24 -0.61 -13.59
CA GLN A 499 4.61 -0.80 -14.06
C GLN A 499 4.92 -2.27 -14.33
N THR A 500 4.40 -3.17 -13.51
CA THR A 500 4.71 -4.58 -13.64
C THR A 500 3.76 -5.38 -14.53
N LEU A 501 2.62 -4.79 -14.94
CA LEU A 501 1.61 -5.45 -15.76
C LEU A 501 1.53 -4.86 -17.17
N ALA A 502 1.61 -3.54 -17.30
CA ALA A 502 1.35 -2.82 -18.53
C ALA A 502 2.47 -3.06 -19.55
N ASN A 503 2.08 -3.32 -20.80
CA ASN A 503 2.95 -3.25 -21.97
C ASN A 503 2.38 -2.31 -23.04
N HIS A 504 1.24 -1.69 -22.78
CA HIS A 504 0.55 -0.77 -23.66
C HIS A 504 -0.13 0.27 -22.77
N ILE A 505 0.18 1.55 -22.95
CA ILE A 505 -0.37 2.66 -22.18
C ILE A 505 -1.23 3.53 -23.10
N ILE A 506 -2.46 3.78 -22.67
CA ILE A 506 -3.40 4.66 -23.35
C ILE A 506 -3.76 5.80 -22.41
N VAL A 507 -3.31 7.01 -22.78
CA VAL A 507 -3.64 8.22 -22.05
C VAL A 507 -4.86 8.87 -22.67
N LEU A 508 -5.91 9.02 -21.87
CA LEU A 508 -7.19 9.59 -22.22
C LEU A 508 -7.22 11.07 -21.86
N SER A 509 -7.92 11.80 -22.70
CA SER A 509 -8.40 13.15 -22.43
C SER A 509 -9.82 13.28 -22.95
N LYS A 510 -10.42 14.46 -22.78
CA LYS A 510 -11.75 14.72 -23.31
C LYS A 510 -11.80 14.64 -24.84
N ASN A 511 -10.78 15.13 -25.54
CA ASN A 511 -10.82 15.33 -27.01
C ASN A 511 -9.72 14.55 -27.76
N GLY A 512 -9.12 13.53 -27.15
CA GLY A 512 -8.05 12.80 -27.79
C GLY A 512 -7.41 11.73 -26.93
N VAL A 513 -6.57 10.92 -27.57
CA VAL A 513 -5.87 9.82 -26.95
C VAL A 513 -4.40 9.83 -27.35
N ILE A 514 -3.52 9.46 -26.41
CA ILE A 514 -2.14 9.12 -26.70
C ILE A 514 -2.00 7.62 -26.50
N ASP A 515 -1.63 6.93 -27.58
CA ASP A 515 -1.44 5.48 -27.64
C ASP A 515 0.06 5.19 -27.64
N ARG A 516 0.52 4.38 -26.67
CA ARG A 516 1.92 3.98 -26.47
C ARG A 516 1.99 2.47 -26.34
N ILE A 517 2.64 1.85 -27.30
CA ILE A 517 2.70 0.39 -27.45
C ILE A 517 4.11 -0.08 -27.11
N ASP A 518 4.21 -1.20 -26.39
CA ASP A 518 5.45 -1.85 -25.98
C ASP A 518 6.35 -0.95 -25.10
N GLU A 519 5.73 -0.09 -24.27
CA GLU A 519 6.38 0.86 -23.35
C GLU A 519 5.92 0.57 -21.91
N THR A 520 6.87 0.54 -20.97
CA THR A 520 6.57 0.39 -19.53
C THR A 520 6.11 1.72 -18.93
N TYR A 521 5.59 1.70 -17.70
CA TYR A 521 5.08 2.91 -17.06
C TYR A 521 6.20 3.88 -16.71
N ASP A 522 7.31 3.39 -16.17
CA ASP A 522 8.46 4.23 -15.83
C ASP A 522 9.04 4.89 -17.10
N GLU A 523 9.22 4.13 -18.19
CA GLU A 523 9.69 4.66 -19.47
C GLU A 523 8.76 5.76 -20.02
N PHE A 524 7.44 5.55 -19.89
CA PHE A 524 6.45 6.55 -20.27
C PHE A 524 6.54 7.82 -19.41
N LEU A 525 6.76 7.69 -18.10
CA LEU A 525 6.87 8.83 -17.17
C LEU A 525 8.17 9.62 -17.37
N GLU A 526 9.28 8.95 -17.65
CA GLU A 526 10.60 9.58 -17.88
C GLU A 526 10.68 10.29 -19.25
N ASN A 527 9.80 9.96 -20.19
CA ASN A 527 9.82 10.55 -21.53
C ASN A 527 9.24 11.98 -21.56
N GLU A 528 10.12 12.98 -21.41
CA GLU A 528 9.74 14.40 -21.39
C GLU A 528 8.89 14.85 -22.60
N GLU A 529 9.16 14.32 -23.81
CA GLU A 529 8.39 14.67 -25.00
C GLU A 529 6.96 14.13 -24.93
N VAL A 530 6.77 12.93 -24.39
CA VAL A 530 5.45 12.33 -24.19
C VAL A 530 4.71 13.06 -23.07
N GLN A 531 5.39 13.35 -21.96
CA GLN A 531 4.80 14.12 -20.87
C GLN A 531 4.39 15.53 -21.28
N ALA A 532 5.16 16.19 -22.16
CA ALA A 532 4.77 17.47 -22.74
C ALA A 532 3.49 17.35 -23.59
N LYS A 533 3.36 16.29 -24.40
CA LYS A 533 2.14 16.01 -25.17
C LYS A 533 0.95 15.69 -24.28
N VAL A 534 1.15 14.95 -23.19
CA VAL A 534 0.11 14.65 -22.19
C VAL A 534 -0.39 15.94 -21.54
N LYS A 535 0.53 16.83 -21.12
CA LYS A 535 0.19 18.15 -20.59
C LYS A 535 -0.59 18.99 -21.60
N GLU A 536 -0.16 19.01 -22.87
CA GLU A 536 -0.88 19.71 -23.94
C GLU A 536 -2.29 19.13 -24.13
N LEU A 537 -2.41 17.81 -24.17
CA LEU A 537 -3.67 17.09 -24.33
C LEU A 537 -4.67 17.42 -23.20
N TRP A 538 -4.20 17.43 -21.95
CA TRP A 538 -5.03 17.77 -20.79
C TRP A 538 -5.31 19.27 -20.66
N SER A 539 -4.45 20.15 -21.20
CA SER A 539 -4.69 21.60 -21.21
C SER A 539 -5.82 22.04 -22.15
N GLN A 540 -6.15 21.21 -23.15
CA GLN A 540 -7.18 21.49 -24.16
C GLN A 540 -8.58 20.94 -23.80
N SER A 541 -8.74 20.33 -22.61
CA SER A 541 -9.94 19.58 -22.19
C SER A 541 -10.94 20.40 -21.38
#